data_AF-A0A401Y6V2-F1
#
_entry.id   AF-A0A401Y6V2-F1
#
_cell.length_a   1.000
_cell.length_b   1.000
_cell.length_c   1.000
_cell.angle_alpha   90.00
_cell.angle_beta   90.00
_cell.angle_gamma   90.00
#
_symmetry.space_group_name_H-M   'P 1'
#
loop_
_entity.id
_entity.type
_entity.pdbx_description
1 polymer ?
#
loop_
_entity_poly.entity_id
_entity_poly.type
_entity_poly.pdbx_seq_one_letter_code
_entity_poly.pdbx_strand_id
1 'polypeptide(L)'
;MRRALALVALLLATGCTSGHHDGPDGPDPGADPDRAAIHDGLATLFAGDHPTAADVADGDCFARELTARVTPAQLRAAGVLDESYAVVAELPVLDQRVGEAWVQAQFACVDYVEAAARAAVSVSHGAVDPGAYAACLRAALSEDELHDAVLATLTGSVDGPEVKALSSAQSSCTEQAKRN
;
A
#
# COMPACT_ATOMS: atom_id res chain seq x y z
N MET A 1 -10.18 -2.08 -34.59
CA MET A 1 -9.73 -1.59 -35.90
C MET A 1 -8.21 -1.52 -35.87
N ARG A 2 -7.55 -2.31 -36.72
CA ARG A 2 -6.08 -2.42 -36.80
C ARG A 2 -5.54 -1.30 -37.70
N ARG A 3 -4.56 -0.52 -37.23
CA ARG A 3 -3.71 0.35 -38.05
C ARG A 3 -2.27 -0.13 -37.80
N ALA A 4 -1.77 -1.02 -38.66
CA ALA A 4 -1.05 -0.77 -39.90
C ALA A 4 0.40 -0.32 -39.65
N LEU A 5 1.32 -1.24 -39.93
CA LEU A 5 2.76 -1.06 -39.99
C LEU A 5 3.14 0.08 -40.95
N ALA A 6 4.17 0.84 -40.60
CA ALA A 6 5.01 1.53 -41.55
C ALA A 6 6.48 1.30 -41.17
N LEU A 7 7.08 0.30 -41.82
CA LEU A 7 8.53 0.17 -41.97
C LEU A 7 9.04 1.34 -42.80
N VAL A 8 10.00 2.10 -42.27
CA VAL A 8 10.90 2.93 -43.08
C VAL A 8 12.32 2.55 -42.69
N ALA A 9 12.95 1.74 -43.55
CA ALA A 9 14.38 1.54 -43.58
C ALA A 9 14.95 2.49 -44.64
N LEU A 10 15.87 3.39 -44.23
CA LEU A 10 16.76 4.11 -45.14
C LEU A 10 18.15 4.28 -44.49
N LEU A 11 19.04 3.37 -44.90
CA LEU A 11 20.38 3.59 -45.43
C LEU A 11 21.25 4.74 -44.88
N LEU A 12 22.26 4.33 -44.11
CA LEU A 12 23.70 4.63 -44.26
C LEU A 12 24.12 5.99 -44.88
N ALA A 13 24.68 6.86 -44.04
CA ALA A 13 25.76 7.77 -44.44
C ALA A 13 26.72 8.01 -43.26
N THR A 14 27.99 7.87 -43.58
CA THR A 14 29.21 8.05 -42.78
C THR A 14 29.36 9.42 -42.14
N GLY A 15 29.77 9.44 -40.87
CA GLY A 15 30.27 10.64 -40.20
C GLY A 15 31.07 10.27 -38.95
N CYS A 16 32.37 10.02 -39.09
CA CYS A 16 33.29 10.10 -37.97
C CYS A 16 33.38 11.57 -37.54
N THR A 17 32.75 11.91 -36.44
CA THR A 17 33.13 13.05 -35.62
C THR A 17 33.04 12.62 -34.17
N SER A 18 34.18 12.67 -33.49
CA SER A 18 34.29 12.52 -32.04
C SER A 18 33.45 13.63 -31.41
N GLY A 19 32.24 13.30 -31.01
CA GLY A 19 31.32 14.18 -30.31
C GLY A 19 30.69 13.39 -29.18
N HIS A 20 31.07 13.74 -27.97
CA HIS A 20 30.43 13.31 -26.74
C HIS A 20 28.90 13.47 -26.90
N HIS A 21 28.19 12.35 -26.95
CA HIS A 21 26.74 12.33 -26.92
C HIS A 21 26.33 11.41 -25.79
N ASP A 22 25.98 12.07 -24.68
CA ASP A 22 25.08 11.60 -23.65
C ASP A 22 23.89 10.92 -24.34
N GLY A 23 23.91 9.59 -24.37
CA GLY A 23 22.71 8.83 -24.60
C GLY A 23 21.77 9.08 -23.42
N PRO A 24 20.44 9.03 -23.61
CA PRO A 24 19.52 9.13 -22.49
C PRO A 24 19.89 8.02 -21.51
N ASP A 25 20.14 8.39 -20.26
CA ASP A 25 20.32 7.47 -19.14
C ASP A 25 19.11 6.54 -19.10
N GLY A 26 19.21 5.41 -19.81
CA GLY A 26 18.37 4.27 -19.52
C GLY A 26 18.66 3.87 -18.09
N PRO A 27 17.64 3.52 -17.28
CA PRO A 27 17.86 3.17 -15.89
C PRO A 27 18.95 2.10 -15.82
N ASP A 28 20.05 2.43 -15.15
CA ASP A 28 21.16 1.51 -14.94
C ASP A 28 20.61 0.34 -14.12
N PRO A 29 20.54 -0.88 -14.68
CA PRO A 29 20.04 -2.04 -13.95
C PRO A 29 20.95 -2.43 -12.76
N GLY A 30 22.05 -1.71 -12.53
CA GLY A 30 22.94 -1.81 -11.37
C GLY A 30 22.92 -0.61 -10.42
N ALA A 31 22.08 0.41 -10.62
CA ALA A 31 21.94 1.50 -9.65
C ALA A 31 21.36 0.98 -8.33
N ASP A 32 21.99 1.34 -7.20
CA ASP A 32 21.48 1.03 -5.87
C ASP A 32 20.08 1.65 -5.71
N PRO A 33 19.06 0.91 -5.25
CA PRO A 33 17.72 1.46 -5.04
C PRO A 33 17.77 2.74 -4.21
N ASP A 34 17.14 3.80 -4.70
CA ASP A 34 16.97 5.05 -3.94
C ASP A 34 16.03 4.79 -2.75
N ARG A 35 16.64 4.58 -1.58
CA ARG A 35 15.92 4.26 -0.35
C ARG A 35 15.03 5.39 0.12
N ALA A 36 15.38 6.65 -0.15
CA ALA A 36 14.55 7.79 0.21
C ALA A 36 13.30 7.82 -0.67
N ALA A 37 13.46 7.63 -1.99
CA ALA A 37 12.33 7.55 -2.90
C ALA A 37 11.39 6.37 -2.59
N ILE A 38 11.92 5.20 -2.22
CA ILE A 38 11.12 4.05 -1.79
C ILE A 38 10.35 4.37 -0.50
N HIS A 39 11.01 4.97 0.48
CA HIS A 39 10.38 5.36 1.74
C HIS A 39 9.21 6.33 1.49
N ASP A 40 9.44 7.40 0.73
CA ASP A 40 8.44 8.42 0.44
C ASP A 40 7.26 7.85 -0.38
N GLY A 41 7.55 6.96 -1.32
CA GLY A 41 6.53 6.24 -2.09
C GLY A 41 5.66 5.34 -1.21
N LEU A 42 6.26 4.60 -0.28
CA LEU A 42 5.52 3.72 0.64
C LEU A 42 4.67 4.53 1.62
N ALA A 43 5.22 5.64 2.14
CA ALA A 43 4.49 6.55 3.02
C ALA A 43 3.28 7.15 2.29
N THR A 44 3.46 7.57 1.04
CA THR A 44 2.38 8.12 0.20
C THR A 44 1.33 7.06 -0.11
N LEU A 45 1.74 5.85 -0.49
CA LEU A 45 0.84 4.74 -0.77
C LEU A 45 -0.02 4.39 0.45
N PHE A 46 0.58 4.38 1.64
CA PHE A 46 -0.13 4.10 2.89
C PHE A 46 -1.10 5.22 3.29
N ALA A 47 -0.68 6.47 3.16
CA ALA A 47 -1.49 7.63 3.55
C ALA A 47 -2.68 7.89 2.59
N GLY A 48 -2.57 7.43 1.34
CA GLY A 48 -3.62 7.57 0.30
C GLY A 48 -3.63 8.95 -0.38
N ASP A 49 -4.64 9.20 -1.23
CA ASP A 49 -4.67 10.35 -2.15
C ASP A 49 -4.94 11.70 -1.46
N HIS A 50 -5.66 11.70 -0.34
CA HIS A 50 -6.11 12.90 0.36
C HIS A 50 -5.83 12.78 1.86
N PRO A 51 -4.55 12.65 2.26
CA PRO A 51 -4.20 12.34 3.64
C PRO A 51 -4.39 13.56 4.54
N THR A 52 -4.86 13.31 5.76
CA THR A 52 -4.74 14.29 6.85
C THR A 52 -3.30 14.32 7.37
N ALA A 53 -2.97 15.30 8.22
CA ALA A 53 -1.65 15.36 8.84
C ALA A 53 -1.34 14.12 9.71
N ALA A 54 -2.37 13.48 10.28
CA ALA A 54 -2.21 12.23 11.01
C ALA A 54 -1.86 11.08 10.04
N ASP A 55 -2.56 10.97 8.91
CA ASP A 55 -2.31 9.91 7.93
C ASP A 55 -0.91 10.03 7.31
N VAL A 56 -0.40 11.26 7.12
CA VAL A 56 1.00 11.49 6.69
C VAL A 56 2.00 11.00 7.74
N ALA A 57 1.76 11.26 9.02
CA ALA A 57 2.63 10.81 10.11
C ALA A 57 2.60 9.28 10.26
N ASP A 58 1.41 8.69 10.14
CA ASP A 58 1.20 7.24 10.16
C ASP A 58 1.92 6.57 8.95
N GLY A 59 1.84 7.19 7.77
CA GLY A 59 2.55 6.74 6.55
C GLY A 59 4.07 6.77 6.68
N ASP A 60 4.65 7.84 7.24
CA ASP A 60 6.09 7.93 7.53
C ASP A 60 6.53 6.83 8.51
N CYS A 61 5.77 6.63 9.59
CA CYS A 61 6.03 5.56 10.54
C CYS A 61 5.98 4.18 9.87
N PHE A 62 4.92 3.93 9.09
CA PHE A 62 4.72 2.67 8.38
C PHE A 62 5.88 2.38 7.41
N ALA A 63 6.28 3.35 6.59
CA ALA A 63 7.37 3.17 5.62
C ALA A 63 8.69 2.84 6.33
N ARG A 64 9.00 3.52 7.44
CA ARG A 64 10.16 3.22 8.28
C ARG A 64 10.09 1.81 8.87
N GLU A 65 8.98 1.43 9.48
CA GLU A 65 8.82 0.10 10.10
C GLU A 65 8.87 -1.02 9.06
N LEU A 66 8.27 -0.83 7.88
CA LEU A 66 8.29 -1.82 6.81
C LEU A 66 9.70 -2.00 6.26
N THR A 67 10.41 -0.91 5.94
CA THR A 67 11.77 -0.98 5.38
C THR A 67 12.82 -1.46 6.38
N ALA A 68 12.52 -1.46 7.68
CA ALA A 68 13.33 -2.13 8.70
C ALA A 68 13.17 -3.66 8.69
N ARG A 69 12.07 -4.20 8.13
CA ARG A 69 11.71 -5.63 8.13
C ARG A 69 11.93 -6.31 6.79
N VAL A 70 11.76 -5.57 5.69
CA VAL A 70 11.90 -6.09 4.32
C VAL A 70 12.84 -5.24 3.49
N THR A 71 13.61 -5.91 2.63
CA THR A 71 14.52 -5.26 1.70
C THR A 71 13.79 -4.78 0.43
N PRO A 72 14.33 -3.78 -0.29
CA PRO A 72 13.80 -3.37 -1.59
C PRO A 72 13.64 -4.53 -2.59
N ALA A 73 14.57 -5.49 -2.58
CA ALA A 73 14.49 -6.67 -3.45
C ALA A 73 13.28 -7.57 -3.11
N GLN A 74 12.92 -7.69 -1.82
CA GLN A 74 11.72 -8.44 -1.41
C GLN A 74 10.45 -7.69 -1.77
N LEU A 75 10.41 -6.37 -1.57
CA LEU A 75 9.27 -5.54 -1.96
C LEU A 75 9.03 -5.62 -3.48
N ARG A 76 10.09 -5.58 -4.30
CA ARG A 76 9.98 -5.79 -5.76
C ARG A 76 9.53 -7.20 -6.11
N ALA A 77 10.09 -8.23 -5.47
CA ALA A 77 9.68 -9.62 -5.71
C ALA A 77 8.20 -9.87 -5.36
N ALA A 78 7.68 -9.17 -4.35
CA ALA A 78 6.26 -9.18 -3.99
C ALA A 78 5.39 -8.23 -4.84
N GLY A 79 5.99 -7.47 -5.77
CA GLY A 79 5.29 -6.54 -6.66
C GLY A 79 4.83 -5.23 -6.00
N VAL A 80 5.29 -4.92 -4.79
CA VAL A 80 5.08 -3.60 -4.15
C VAL A 80 5.93 -2.52 -4.83
N LEU A 81 7.09 -2.91 -5.36
CA LEU A 81 7.92 -2.06 -6.22
C LEU A 81 7.92 -2.63 -7.64
N ASP A 82 7.95 -1.75 -8.63
CA ASP A 82 8.14 -2.13 -10.03
C ASP A 82 9.61 -2.41 -10.38
N GLU A 83 9.88 -2.68 -11.66
CA GLU A 83 11.22 -2.98 -12.17
C GLU A 83 12.23 -1.84 -11.97
N SER A 84 11.74 -0.60 -11.83
CA SER A 84 12.53 0.61 -11.57
C SER A 84 12.66 0.95 -10.08
N TYR A 85 12.15 0.10 -9.18
CA TYR A 85 12.03 0.34 -7.75
C TYR A 85 11.04 1.46 -7.36
N ALA A 86 10.18 1.89 -8.28
CA ALA A 86 9.08 2.79 -7.93
C ALA A 86 7.96 2.02 -7.23
N VAL A 87 7.33 2.63 -6.22
CA VAL A 87 6.18 2.05 -5.54
C VAL A 87 4.98 2.02 -6.48
N VAL A 88 4.32 0.87 -6.59
CA VAL A 88 3.14 0.72 -7.45
C VAL A 88 1.94 1.48 -6.88
N ALA A 89 1.07 1.97 -7.76
CA ALA A 89 -0.16 2.67 -7.35
C ALA A 89 -1.21 1.72 -6.74
N GLU A 90 -1.25 0.47 -7.21
CA GLU A 90 -2.17 -0.56 -6.74
C GLU A 90 -1.39 -1.77 -6.23
N LEU A 91 -1.63 -2.15 -4.98
CA LEU A 91 -0.94 -3.29 -4.37
C LEU A 91 -1.42 -4.61 -4.98
N PRO A 92 -0.50 -5.53 -5.33
CA PRO A 92 -0.87 -6.89 -5.68
C PRO A 92 -1.26 -7.67 -4.42
N VAL A 93 -1.78 -8.89 -4.64
CA VAL A 93 -1.85 -9.89 -3.56
C VAL A 93 -0.42 -10.20 -3.11
N LEU A 94 -0.15 -10.03 -1.83
CA LEU A 94 1.18 -10.22 -1.25
C LEU A 94 1.40 -11.69 -0.88
N ASP A 95 2.65 -12.12 -0.95
CA ASP A 95 3.04 -13.37 -0.29
C ASP A 95 2.98 -13.22 1.23
N GLN A 96 2.88 -14.35 1.93
CA GLN A 96 2.75 -14.40 3.39
C GLN A 96 3.81 -13.57 4.12
N ARG A 97 5.07 -13.61 3.68
CA ARG A 97 6.18 -12.98 4.38
C ARG A 97 6.11 -11.46 4.28
N VAL A 98 5.87 -10.93 3.08
CA VAL A 98 5.72 -9.47 2.91
C VAL A 98 4.40 -8.99 3.51
N GLY A 99 3.33 -9.79 3.42
CA GLY A 99 2.07 -9.54 4.11
C GLY A 99 2.23 -9.40 5.62
N GLU A 100 2.90 -10.34 6.30
CA GLU A 100 3.14 -10.26 7.75
C GLU A 100 3.97 -9.03 8.13
N ALA A 101 5.03 -8.73 7.37
CA ALA A 101 5.84 -7.53 7.62
C ALA A 101 5.02 -6.24 7.43
N TRP A 102 4.12 -6.22 6.46
CA TRP A 102 3.20 -5.12 6.20
C TRP A 102 2.26 -4.90 7.38
N VAL A 103 1.57 -5.95 7.83
CA VAL A 103 0.61 -5.84 8.94
C VAL A 103 1.34 -5.45 10.24
N GLN A 104 2.50 -6.02 10.52
CA GLN A 104 3.29 -5.64 11.68
C GLN A 104 3.71 -4.16 11.64
N ALA A 105 4.15 -3.66 10.48
CA ALA A 105 4.48 -2.25 10.33
C ALA A 105 3.26 -1.34 10.50
N GLN A 106 2.11 -1.76 9.96
CA GLN A 106 0.84 -1.03 10.11
C GLN A 106 0.41 -0.94 11.58
N PHE A 107 0.37 -2.06 12.30
CA PHE A 107 -0.09 -2.09 13.69
C PHE A 107 0.91 -1.49 14.68
N ALA A 108 2.20 -1.42 14.32
CA ALA A 108 3.19 -0.68 15.10
C ALA A 108 2.99 0.84 15.06
N CYS A 109 2.32 1.35 14.02
CA CYS A 109 2.20 2.77 13.74
C CYS A 109 0.78 3.30 13.88
N VAL A 110 -0.23 2.46 13.70
CA VAL A 110 -1.64 2.87 13.63
C VAL A 110 -2.47 2.07 14.62
N ASP A 111 -3.29 2.77 15.40
CA ASP A 111 -4.43 2.13 16.06
C ASP A 111 -5.49 1.82 15.00
N TYR A 112 -5.52 0.56 14.57
CA TYR A 112 -6.42 0.08 13.52
C TYR A 112 -7.89 0.39 13.84
N VAL A 113 -8.30 0.31 15.10
CA VAL A 113 -9.69 0.56 15.48
C VAL A 113 -10.05 2.03 15.37
N GLU A 114 -9.16 2.93 15.79
CA GLU A 114 -9.37 4.37 15.61
C GLU A 114 -9.38 4.76 14.11
N ALA A 115 -8.48 4.18 13.32
CA ALA A 115 -8.47 4.38 11.86
C ALA A 115 -9.78 3.89 11.22
N ALA A 116 -10.26 2.70 11.61
CA ALA A 116 -11.54 2.16 11.17
C ALA A 116 -12.73 3.04 11.60
N ALA A 117 -12.69 3.63 12.80
CA ALA A 117 -13.72 4.56 13.27
C ALA A 117 -13.76 5.84 12.42
N ARG A 118 -12.60 6.43 12.12
CA ARG A 118 -12.48 7.59 11.22
C ARG A 118 -13.05 7.28 9.83
N ALA A 119 -12.71 6.10 9.28
CA ALA A 119 -13.24 5.65 8.00
C ALA A 119 -14.76 5.48 8.03
N ALA A 120 -15.31 4.87 9.09
CA ALA A 120 -16.75 4.69 9.26
C ALA A 120 -17.50 6.03 9.35
N VAL A 121 -16.96 7.03 10.06
CA VAL A 121 -17.49 8.40 10.10
C VAL A 121 -17.50 9.01 8.70
N SER A 122 -16.39 8.90 7.95
CA SER A 122 -16.26 9.45 6.60
C SER A 122 -17.29 8.86 5.63
N VAL A 123 -17.35 7.52 5.54
CA VAL A 123 -18.26 6.78 4.64
C VAL A 123 -19.73 7.01 5.00
N SER A 124 -20.04 7.16 6.29
CA SER A 124 -21.41 7.43 6.75
C SER A 124 -21.81 8.90 6.71
N HIS A 125 -20.95 9.78 6.21
CA HIS A 125 -21.13 11.24 6.23
C HIS A 125 -21.44 11.79 7.64
N GLY A 126 -20.78 11.24 8.66
CA GLY A 126 -20.92 11.65 10.06
C GLY A 126 -22.08 11.03 10.82
N ALA A 127 -22.79 10.06 10.25
CA ALA A 127 -23.93 9.41 10.93
C ALA A 127 -23.51 8.38 11.99
N VAL A 128 -22.24 7.97 12.02
CA VAL A 128 -21.66 7.04 13.01
C VAL A 128 -20.98 7.82 14.12
N ASP A 129 -21.28 7.51 15.38
CA ASP A 129 -20.46 7.98 16.50
C ASP A 129 -19.12 7.22 16.56
N PRO A 130 -17.96 7.89 16.41
CA PRO A 130 -16.68 7.21 16.33
C PRO A 130 -16.30 6.49 17.63
N GLY A 131 -16.66 7.05 18.80
CA GLY A 131 -16.33 6.45 20.10
C GLY A 131 -17.11 5.17 20.37
N ALA A 132 -18.40 5.16 20.06
CA ALA A 132 -19.26 3.99 20.15
C ALA A 132 -18.83 2.90 19.17
N TYR A 133 -18.46 3.28 17.94
CA TYR A 133 -17.93 2.34 16.96
C TYR A 133 -16.63 1.69 17.45
N ALA A 134 -15.67 2.51 17.90
CA ALA A 134 -14.37 2.03 18.37
C ALA A 134 -14.51 1.12 19.61
N ALA A 135 -15.36 1.49 20.56
CA ALA A 135 -15.65 0.68 21.75
C ALA A 135 -16.30 -0.66 21.38
N CYS A 136 -17.26 -0.66 20.45
CA CYS A 136 -17.89 -1.88 19.95
C CYS A 136 -16.86 -2.80 19.27
N LEU A 137 -16.01 -2.26 18.39
CA LEU A 137 -15.05 -3.07 17.64
C LEU A 137 -13.99 -3.70 18.55
N ARG A 138 -13.46 -2.96 19.54
CA ARG A 138 -12.53 -3.50 20.56
C ARG A 138 -13.17 -4.57 21.46
N ALA A 139 -14.48 -4.49 21.68
CA ALA A 139 -15.20 -5.52 22.43
C ALA A 139 -15.51 -6.76 21.59
N ALA A 140 -15.61 -6.60 20.27
CA ALA A 140 -15.96 -7.68 19.34
C ALA A 140 -14.76 -8.50 18.87
N LEU A 141 -13.59 -7.86 18.74
CA LEU A 141 -12.37 -8.49 18.18
C LEU A 141 -11.14 -8.09 19.01
N SER A 142 -10.29 -9.08 19.26
CA SER A 142 -8.93 -8.89 19.79
C SER A 142 -7.99 -8.32 18.72
N GLU A 143 -6.84 -7.79 19.16
CA GLU A 143 -5.82 -7.27 18.25
C GLU A 143 -5.26 -8.38 17.32
N ASP A 144 -5.09 -9.59 17.83
CA ASP A 144 -4.66 -10.75 17.04
C ASP A 144 -5.67 -11.09 15.93
N GLU A 145 -6.97 -11.08 16.23
CA GLU A 145 -8.02 -11.32 15.23
C GLU A 145 -8.06 -10.21 14.16
N LEU A 146 -7.78 -8.96 14.54
CA LEU A 146 -7.64 -7.86 13.60
C LEU A 146 -6.39 -8.05 12.71
N HIS A 147 -5.26 -8.42 13.29
CA HIS A 147 -4.03 -8.70 12.57
C HIS A 147 -4.23 -9.81 11.53
N ASP A 148 -4.84 -10.92 11.93
CA ASP A 148 -5.11 -12.06 11.06
C ASP A 148 -6.09 -11.71 9.93
N ALA A 149 -7.13 -10.93 10.20
CA ALA A 149 -8.08 -10.49 9.18
C ALA A 149 -7.42 -9.56 8.13
N VAL A 150 -6.55 -8.63 8.57
CA VAL A 150 -5.81 -7.74 7.64
C VAL A 150 -4.82 -8.55 6.82
N LEU A 151 -4.09 -9.48 7.44
CA LEU A 151 -3.15 -10.37 6.75
C LEU A 151 -3.86 -11.25 5.71
N ALA A 152 -5.00 -11.84 6.09
CA ALA A 152 -5.83 -12.62 5.17
C ALA A 152 -6.29 -11.79 3.96
N THR A 153 -6.63 -10.52 4.17
CA THR A 153 -7.00 -9.61 3.07
C THR A 153 -5.83 -9.35 2.13
N LEU A 154 -4.65 -9.01 2.66
CA LEU A 154 -3.44 -8.71 1.87
C LEU A 154 -2.92 -9.92 1.09
N THR A 155 -3.12 -11.12 1.63
CA THR A 155 -2.69 -12.39 1.02
C THR A 155 -3.77 -13.04 0.15
N GLY A 156 -4.89 -12.33 -0.10
CA GLY A 156 -5.94 -12.74 -1.05
C GLY A 156 -6.97 -13.73 -0.49
N SER A 157 -6.93 -14.04 0.81
CA SER A 157 -7.90 -14.90 1.51
C SER A 157 -9.15 -14.13 1.95
N VAL A 158 -9.71 -13.33 1.05
CA VAL A 158 -10.82 -12.38 1.35
C VAL A 158 -12.13 -13.06 1.80
N ASP A 159 -12.31 -14.34 1.49
CA ASP A 159 -13.45 -15.15 1.93
C ASP A 159 -13.17 -15.99 3.19
N GLY A 160 -12.00 -15.78 3.81
CA GLY A 160 -11.57 -16.46 5.03
C GLY A 160 -12.46 -16.14 6.25
N PRO A 161 -12.47 -17.02 7.27
CA PRO A 161 -13.27 -16.80 8.48
C PRO A 161 -12.88 -15.51 9.23
N GLU A 162 -11.61 -15.11 9.20
CA GLU A 162 -11.08 -13.92 9.86
C GLU A 162 -11.64 -12.64 9.21
N VAL A 163 -11.61 -12.56 7.87
CA VAL A 163 -12.17 -11.44 7.11
C VAL A 163 -13.69 -11.34 7.29
N LYS A 164 -14.38 -12.49 7.32
CA LYS A 164 -15.82 -12.55 7.59
C LYS A 164 -16.17 -12.09 9.01
N ALA A 165 -15.38 -12.47 10.01
CA ALA A 165 -15.55 -12.02 11.38
C ALA A 165 -15.38 -10.50 11.49
N LEU A 166 -14.31 -9.96 10.88
CA LEU A 166 -14.07 -8.52 10.79
C LEU A 166 -15.23 -7.78 10.11
N SER A 167 -15.64 -8.22 8.92
CA SER A 167 -16.73 -7.59 8.16
C SER A 167 -18.06 -7.58 8.93
N SER A 168 -18.37 -8.69 9.60
CA SER A 168 -19.57 -8.82 10.45
C SER A 168 -19.52 -7.85 11.64
N ALA A 169 -18.37 -7.79 12.33
CA ALA A 169 -18.18 -6.87 13.46
C ALA A 169 -18.29 -5.40 13.03
N GLN A 170 -17.60 -4.99 11.94
CA GLN A 170 -17.67 -3.63 11.41
C GLN A 170 -19.11 -3.24 11.03
N SER A 171 -19.85 -4.13 10.38
CA SER A 171 -21.26 -3.91 10.02
C SER A 171 -22.15 -3.76 11.25
N SER A 172 -22.03 -4.65 12.22
CA SER A 172 -22.80 -4.60 13.48
C SER A 172 -22.49 -3.34 14.29
N CYS A 173 -21.20 -2.99 14.42
CA CYS A 173 -20.77 -1.82 15.17
C CYS A 173 -21.19 -0.51 14.49
N THR A 174 -21.19 -0.46 13.16
CA THR A 174 -21.75 0.68 12.40
C THR A 174 -23.22 0.91 12.74
N GLU A 175 -24.03 -0.16 12.74
CA GLU A 175 -25.47 -0.05 13.01
C GLU A 175 -25.79 0.29 14.46
N GLN A 176 -24.96 -0.15 15.41
CA GLN A 176 -25.07 0.24 16.82
C GLN A 176 -24.69 1.71 17.03
N ALA A 177 -23.58 2.14 16.44
CA ALA A 177 -23.06 3.49 16.60
C ALA A 177 -23.91 4.59 15.95
N LYS A 178 -24.81 4.25 15.02
CA LYS A 178 -25.83 5.18 14.47
C LYS A 178 -27.03 5.41 15.40
N ARG A 179 -27.22 4.56 16.41
CA ARG A 179 -28.40 4.58 17.30
C ARG A 179 -28.13 5.24 18.65
N ASN A 180 -26.85 5.48 18.97
CA ASN A 180 -26.40 6.19 20.16
C ASN A 180 -26.40 7.70 19.91
#